data_AF-A0A847ATB3-F1
#
_entry.id   AF-A0A847ATB3-F1
#
_cell.length_a   1.000
_cell.length_b   1.000
_cell.length_c   1.000
_cell.angle_alpha   90.00
_cell.angle_beta   90.00
_cell.angle_gamma   90.00
#
_symmetry.space_group_name_H-M   'P 1'
#
loop_
_entity.id
_entity.type
_entity.pdbx_description
1 polymer ?
#
loop_
_entity_poly.entity_id
_entity_poly.type
_entity_poly.pdbx_seq_one_letter_code
_entity_poly.pdbx_strand_id
1 'polypeptide(L)'
;MTQIIYTVQPGDTLYSIARQYGSTIQRIIDANNITNPNLIYPGSVILIPVEEEYLETPPGSLIYTVQSGDTLYIISLLFKVSIQSILALNNIADPSLIYPGMKIILPIEAVNPFQPISPGIIRYTVLPGDTIYKIAARFGTTSQSILNANPGLEPSSLVPGMVITITIPENAVAIYKGNPDRRMVSLTFDATYGDNQTYELLEILRNNNIKATFFLSGIWLINYPDLARAIAAEGHEIGNHSFTHPHMPLLTMEEVRNQIVRTEALIRNITGQDPYLFRPPYGEYTQAILNQLASLGYVTIMWTIDSLDWKNPGADAIVNRVVNNAEPGAIILLHQSAPDTLQGLHTMITRLKEQGYDFGTVTQVINPL
;
A
#
# COMPACT_ATOMS: atom_id res chain seq x y z
N MET A 1 24.74 -16.67 -5.02
CA MET A 1 24.69 -15.91 -3.76
C MET A 1 24.26 -14.50 -4.11
N THR A 2 23.05 -14.12 -3.71
CA THR A 2 22.52 -12.77 -3.89
C THR A 2 23.08 -11.89 -2.77
N GLN A 3 23.31 -10.61 -3.02
CA GLN A 3 23.80 -9.69 -2.00
C GLN A 3 22.80 -8.56 -1.85
N ILE A 4 22.27 -8.39 -0.64
CA ILE A 4 21.42 -7.27 -0.28
C ILE A 4 22.32 -6.16 0.23
N ILE A 5 22.28 -4.99 -0.38
CA ILE A 5 22.95 -3.81 0.15
C ILE A 5 22.04 -3.22 1.22
N TYR A 6 22.53 -3.17 2.46
CA TYR A 6 21.75 -2.78 3.62
C TYR A 6 22.43 -1.63 4.35
N THR A 7 21.70 -0.55 4.60
CA THR A 7 22.18 0.52 5.48
C THR A 7 21.75 0.20 6.91
N VAL A 8 22.71 0.08 7.82
CA VAL A 8 22.50 -0.13 9.25
C VAL A 8 21.65 1.01 9.81
N GLN A 9 20.63 0.68 10.60
CA GLN A 9 19.69 1.58 11.25
C GLN A 9 20.01 1.73 12.75
N PRO A 10 19.52 2.79 13.42
CA PRO A 10 19.60 2.91 14.88
C PRO A 10 18.93 1.73 15.59
N GLY A 11 19.68 1.04 16.45
CA GLY A 11 19.19 -0.13 17.19
C GLY A 11 19.44 -1.47 16.49
N ASP A 12 19.99 -1.45 15.28
CA ASP A 12 20.39 -2.68 14.60
C ASP A 12 21.54 -3.39 15.30
N THR A 13 21.48 -4.71 15.17
CA THR A 13 22.61 -5.60 15.43
C THR A 13 22.83 -6.45 14.19
N LEU A 14 24.04 -6.95 13.97
CA LEU A 14 24.26 -7.92 12.91
C LEU A 14 23.35 -9.14 13.06
N TYR A 15 22.93 -9.48 14.28
CA TYR A 15 21.97 -10.53 14.56
C TYR A 15 20.57 -10.22 13.99
N SER A 16 20.00 -9.06 14.29
CA SER A 16 18.67 -8.67 13.79
C SER A 16 18.64 -8.57 12.28
N ILE A 17 19.72 -8.02 11.69
CA ILE A 17 19.90 -7.89 10.25
C ILE A 17 20.02 -9.26 9.57
N ALA A 18 20.92 -10.12 10.06
CA ALA A 18 21.09 -11.46 9.51
C ALA A 18 19.78 -12.24 9.51
N ARG A 19 19.04 -12.18 10.62
CA ARG A 19 17.74 -12.86 10.76
C ARG A 19 16.69 -12.31 9.81
N GLN A 20 16.60 -10.99 9.67
CA GLN A 20 15.60 -10.33 8.83
C GLN A 20 15.73 -10.72 7.35
N TYR A 21 16.96 -10.88 6.88
CA TYR A 21 17.24 -11.10 5.46
C TYR A 21 17.59 -12.55 5.11
N GLY A 22 17.62 -13.47 6.08
CA GLY A 22 18.00 -14.87 5.81
C GLY A 22 19.50 -15.03 5.53
N SER A 23 20.34 -14.31 6.28
CA SER A 23 21.81 -14.39 6.24
C SER A 23 22.36 -14.86 7.60
N THR A 24 23.68 -14.89 7.76
CA THR A 24 24.34 -15.15 9.05
C THR A 24 25.25 -13.99 9.43
N ILE A 25 25.42 -13.76 10.74
CA ILE A 25 26.35 -12.73 11.25
C ILE A 25 27.73 -12.90 10.63
N GLN A 26 28.24 -14.13 10.57
CA GLN A 26 29.57 -14.41 10.03
C GLN A 26 29.68 -14.06 8.55
N ARG A 27 28.67 -14.37 7.73
CA ARG A 27 28.66 -14.00 6.31
C ARG A 27 28.65 -12.49 6.11
N ILE A 28 27.90 -11.76 6.94
CA ILE A 28 27.90 -10.30 6.91
C ILE A 28 29.25 -9.75 7.35
N ILE A 29 29.88 -10.32 8.38
CA ILE A 29 31.23 -9.93 8.81
C ILE A 29 32.23 -10.11 7.65
N ASP A 30 32.24 -11.29 7.03
CA ASP A 30 33.19 -11.66 5.99
C ASP A 30 33.01 -10.80 4.73
N ALA A 31 31.76 -10.55 4.32
CA ALA A 31 31.46 -9.73 3.14
C ALA A 31 31.78 -8.25 3.31
N ASN A 32 31.89 -7.76 4.55
CA ASN A 32 32.15 -6.35 4.85
C ASN A 32 33.48 -6.10 5.55
N ASN A 33 34.29 -7.13 5.77
CA ASN A 33 35.54 -7.06 6.53
C ASN A 33 35.36 -6.42 7.93
N ILE A 34 34.24 -6.71 8.62
CA ILE A 34 33.92 -6.11 9.92
C ILE A 34 34.80 -6.74 11.01
N THR A 35 35.63 -5.93 11.68
CA THR A 35 36.58 -6.43 12.69
C THR A 35 35.95 -6.58 14.09
N ASN A 36 34.89 -5.83 14.39
CA ASN A 36 34.13 -5.93 15.62
C ASN A 36 32.61 -5.95 15.31
N PRO A 37 31.92 -7.09 15.46
CA PRO A 37 30.52 -7.25 15.06
C PRO A 37 29.51 -6.47 15.91
N ASN A 38 29.93 -5.97 17.07
CA ASN A 38 29.10 -5.13 17.94
C ASN A 38 29.22 -3.63 17.61
N LEU A 39 30.10 -3.25 16.69
CA LEU A 39 30.35 -1.87 16.28
C LEU A 39 29.93 -1.65 14.83
N ILE A 40 28.65 -1.89 14.55
CA ILE A 40 28.00 -1.37 13.35
C ILE A 40 27.36 -0.03 13.69
N TYR A 41 27.52 0.93 12.80
CA TYR A 41 27.06 2.29 13.04
C TYR A 41 25.82 2.57 12.20
N PRO A 42 24.76 3.14 12.77
CA PRO A 42 23.64 3.64 11.98
C PRO A 42 24.13 4.54 10.83
N GLY A 43 23.61 4.31 9.63
CA GLY A 43 24.04 4.96 8.38
C GLY A 43 25.16 4.24 7.63
N SER A 44 25.86 3.28 8.24
CA SER A 44 26.86 2.48 7.53
C SER A 44 26.21 1.50 6.57
N VAL A 45 26.76 1.36 5.37
CA VAL A 45 26.29 0.40 4.37
C VAL A 45 27.07 -0.90 4.53
N ILE A 46 26.34 -1.99 4.68
CA ILE A 46 26.88 -3.34 4.74
C ILE A 46 26.20 -4.21 3.68
N LEU A 47 26.99 -5.07 3.05
CA LEU A 47 26.53 -6.14 2.19
C LEU A 47 26.00 -7.28 3.06
N ILE A 48 24.79 -7.73 2.80
CA ILE A 48 24.22 -8.92 3.41
C ILE A 48 24.22 -10.00 2.33
N PRO A 49 25.17 -10.94 2.37
CA PRO A 49 25.10 -12.10 1.52
C PRO A 49 23.89 -12.91 1.93
N VAL A 50 22.89 -12.94 1.06
CA VAL A 50 21.75 -13.83 1.19
C VAL A 50 21.98 -14.97 0.21
N GLU A 51 21.95 -16.18 0.73
CA GLU A 51 21.62 -17.26 -0.18
C GLU A 51 20.15 -17.05 -0.54
N GLU A 52 19.80 -17.16 -1.83
CA GLU A 52 18.46 -17.63 -2.12
C GLU A 52 18.31 -18.88 -1.28
N GLU A 53 17.44 -18.81 -0.28
CA GLU A 53 17.07 -19.96 0.49
C GLU A 53 16.33 -20.85 -0.51
N TYR A 54 17.11 -21.70 -1.20
CA TYR A 54 16.62 -22.91 -1.81
C TYR A 54 16.12 -23.73 -0.64
N LEU A 55 14.86 -23.48 -0.28
CA LEU A 55 14.11 -24.40 0.54
C LEU A 55 14.06 -25.69 -0.30
N GLU A 56 14.89 -26.66 0.08
CA GLU A 56 14.70 -28.03 -0.38
C GLU A 56 13.30 -28.42 0.07
N THR A 57 12.38 -28.33 -0.88
CA THR A 57 10.99 -28.66 -0.65
C THR A 57 10.80 -30.10 -1.11
N PRO A 58 10.10 -30.93 -0.34
CA PRO A 58 9.61 -32.19 -0.86
C PRO A 58 8.91 -31.94 -2.21
N PRO A 59 9.19 -32.74 -3.26
CA PRO A 59 8.55 -32.55 -4.56
C PRO A 59 7.03 -32.48 -4.44
N GLY A 60 6.42 -31.38 -4.88
CA GLY A 60 4.98 -31.15 -4.79
C GLY A 60 4.52 -30.30 -3.59
N SER A 61 5.42 -29.93 -2.66
CA SER A 61 5.12 -28.96 -1.61
C SER A 61 4.95 -27.55 -2.17
N LEU A 62 4.01 -26.78 -1.58
CA LEU A 62 3.79 -25.38 -1.89
C LEU A 62 4.63 -24.49 -0.96
N ILE A 63 5.09 -23.35 -1.45
CA ILE A 63 5.70 -22.31 -0.61
C ILE A 63 4.70 -21.17 -0.47
N TYR A 64 4.40 -20.80 0.76
CA TYR A 64 3.51 -19.69 1.09
C TYR A 64 4.30 -18.56 1.75
N THR A 65 4.10 -17.33 1.29
CA THR A 65 4.63 -16.14 1.97
C THR A 65 3.55 -15.60 2.89
N VAL A 66 3.83 -15.56 4.19
CA VAL A 66 2.91 -15.05 5.23
C VAL A 66 2.56 -13.59 4.95
N GLN A 67 1.27 -13.26 5.02
CA GLN A 67 0.69 -11.94 4.77
C GLN A 67 0.36 -11.23 6.10
N SER A 68 0.11 -9.91 6.03
CA SER A 68 -0.36 -9.14 7.19
C SER A 68 -1.73 -9.66 7.67
N GLY A 69 -1.85 -9.98 8.97
CA GLY A 69 -3.07 -10.55 9.56
C GLY A 69 -3.18 -12.07 9.50
N ASP A 70 -2.22 -12.76 8.87
CA ASP A 70 -2.19 -14.21 8.87
C ASP A 70 -1.89 -14.76 10.27
N THR A 71 -2.53 -15.89 10.56
CA THR A 71 -2.16 -16.78 11.66
C THR A 71 -1.99 -18.18 11.09
N LEU A 72 -1.21 -19.05 11.74
CA LEU A 72 -1.14 -20.45 11.30
C LEU A 72 -2.50 -21.14 11.34
N TYR A 73 -3.42 -20.69 12.20
CA TYR A 73 -4.80 -21.16 12.20
C TYR A 73 -5.50 -20.87 10.86
N ILE A 74 -5.45 -19.62 10.39
CA ILE A 74 -6.02 -19.22 9.09
C ILE A 74 -5.35 -19.98 7.94
N ILE A 75 -4.02 -20.07 7.94
CA ILE A 75 -3.25 -20.77 6.91
C ILE A 75 -3.61 -22.27 6.89
N SER A 76 -3.76 -22.90 8.05
CA SER A 76 -4.13 -24.32 8.17
C SER A 76 -5.49 -24.62 7.55
N LEU A 77 -6.49 -23.76 7.82
CA LEU A 77 -7.82 -23.86 7.24
C LEU A 77 -7.79 -23.63 5.73
N LEU A 78 -7.05 -22.61 5.30
CA LEU A 78 -6.95 -22.19 3.91
C LEU A 78 -6.36 -23.28 3.01
N PHE A 79 -5.27 -23.91 3.45
CA PHE A 79 -4.58 -24.95 2.69
C PHE A 79 -5.03 -26.37 3.03
N LYS A 80 -6.00 -26.51 3.94
CA LYS A 80 -6.56 -27.79 4.42
C LYS A 80 -5.49 -28.73 5.00
N VAL A 81 -4.54 -28.16 5.74
CA VAL A 81 -3.46 -28.87 6.41
C VAL A 81 -3.50 -28.60 7.91
N SER A 82 -2.84 -29.41 8.72
CA SER A 82 -2.80 -29.13 10.16
C SER A 82 -1.76 -28.05 10.49
N ILE A 83 -2.02 -27.25 11.54
CA ILE A 83 -1.01 -26.34 12.10
C ILE A 83 0.27 -27.11 12.45
N GLN A 84 0.11 -28.29 13.06
CA GLN A 84 1.23 -29.12 13.50
C GLN A 84 2.13 -29.56 12.34
N SER A 85 1.55 -29.91 11.19
CA SER A 85 2.31 -30.28 10.00
C SER A 85 3.04 -29.09 9.39
N ILE A 86 2.45 -27.88 9.42
CA ILE A 86 3.16 -26.65 9.00
C ILE A 86 4.33 -26.38 9.96
N LEU A 87 4.09 -26.41 11.27
CA LEU A 87 5.13 -26.17 12.29
C LEU A 87 6.31 -27.15 12.14
N ALA A 88 5.99 -28.45 12.06
CA ALA A 88 6.99 -29.50 11.95
C ALA A 88 7.83 -29.38 10.66
N LEU A 89 7.19 -29.09 9.53
CA LEU A 89 7.87 -28.97 8.23
C LEU A 89 8.79 -27.73 8.17
N ASN A 90 8.46 -26.68 8.91
CA ASN A 90 9.21 -25.43 8.92
C ASN A 90 10.12 -25.27 10.14
N ASN A 91 10.22 -26.29 11.00
CA ASN A 91 10.94 -26.23 12.27
C ASN A 91 10.54 -25.04 13.16
N ILE A 92 9.26 -24.67 13.15
CA ILE A 92 8.71 -23.56 13.95
C ILE A 92 8.20 -24.14 15.27
N ALA A 93 8.72 -23.64 16.39
CA ALA A 93 8.36 -24.14 17.73
C ALA A 93 7.02 -23.58 18.25
N ASP A 94 6.64 -22.37 17.82
CA ASP A 94 5.44 -21.66 18.28
C ASP A 94 4.74 -20.96 17.09
N PRO A 95 3.41 -21.18 16.91
CA PRO A 95 2.61 -20.52 15.86
C PRO A 95 2.70 -19.01 15.79
N SER A 96 2.96 -18.32 16.90
CA SER A 96 3.07 -16.86 16.96
C SER A 96 4.37 -16.31 16.38
N LEU A 97 5.33 -17.20 16.05
CA LEU A 97 6.62 -16.82 15.47
C LEU A 97 6.55 -16.57 13.97
N ILE A 98 5.41 -16.79 13.31
CA ILE A 98 5.22 -16.37 11.93
C ILE A 98 5.05 -14.85 11.86
N TYR A 99 5.56 -14.24 10.80
CA TYR A 99 5.46 -12.80 10.57
C TYR A 99 5.29 -12.50 9.07
N PRO A 100 4.69 -11.36 8.70
CA PRO A 100 4.53 -10.98 7.31
C PRO A 100 5.86 -11.00 6.54
N GLY A 101 5.88 -11.63 5.36
CA GLY A 101 7.07 -11.84 4.53
C GLY A 101 7.83 -13.14 4.82
N MET A 102 7.56 -13.84 5.93
CA MET A 102 8.13 -15.16 6.19
C MET A 102 7.67 -16.16 5.14
N LYS A 103 8.59 -16.91 4.53
CA LYS A 103 8.25 -18.05 3.67
C LYS A 103 8.08 -19.29 4.54
N ILE A 104 6.96 -19.99 4.36
CA ILE A 104 6.69 -21.27 4.98
C ILE A 104 6.38 -22.32 3.91
N ILE A 105 6.96 -23.50 4.08
CA ILE A 105 6.68 -24.69 3.28
C ILE A 105 5.37 -25.29 3.79
N LEU A 106 4.46 -25.57 2.87
CA LEU A 106 3.23 -26.29 3.18
C LEU A 106 3.41 -27.79 2.91
N PRO A 107 2.79 -28.66 3.71
CA PRO A 107 2.77 -30.11 3.47
C PRO A 107 2.33 -30.45 2.04
N ILE A 108 2.76 -31.60 1.51
CA ILE A 108 2.45 -32.01 0.13
C ILE A 108 0.94 -32.20 -0.11
N GLU A 109 0.19 -32.53 0.95
CA GLU A 109 -1.26 -32.62 0.94
C GLU A 109 -1.97 -31.26 0.94
N ALA A 110 -1.22 -30.14 1.01
CA ALA A 110 -1.78 -28.81 0.94
C ALA A 110 -2.53 -28.60 -0.37
N VAL A 111 -3.83 -28.33 -0.25
CA VAL A 111 -4.66 -27.99 -1.39
C VAL A 111 -4.47 -26.51 -1.65
N ASN A 112 -3.93 -26.15 -2.83
CA ASN A 112 -3.88 -24.75 -3.24
C ASN A 112 -5.32 -24.20 -3.30
N PRO A 113 -5.70 -23.28 -2.40
CA PRO A 113 -7.04 -22.68 -2.37
C PRO A 113 -7.26 -21.74 -3.56
N PHE A 114 -6.18 -21.32 -4.20
CA PHE A 114 -6.13 -20.47 -5.38
C PHE A 114 -5.95 -21.38 -6.59
N GLN A 115 -7.01 -22.11 -6.94
CA GLN A 115 -6.95 -22.95 -8.13
C GLN A 115 -7.11 -22.06 -9.37
N PRO A 116 -6.08 -21.92 -10.21
CA PRO A 116 -6.25 -21.27 -11.49
C PRO A 116 -7.26 -22.07 -12.32
N ILE A 117 -8.32 -21.42 -12.76
CA ILE A 117 -9.28 -21.97 -13.72
C ILE A 117 -8.68 -21.79 -15.13
N SER A 118 -8.14 -20.60 -15.39
CA SER A 118 -7.45 -20.20 -16.61
C SER A 118 -6.54 -19.00 -16.29
N PRO A 119 -5.64 -18.58 -17.20
CA PRO A 119 -4.91 -17.32 -17.02
C PRO A 119 -5.87 -16.17 -16.66
N GLY A 120 -5.56 -15.43 -15.60
CA GLY A 120 -6.39 -14.32 -15.11
C GLY A 120 -7.66 -14.72 -14.34
N ILE A 121 -7.93 -16.01 -14.10
CA ILE A 121 -9.13 -16.45 -13.37
C ILE A 121 -8.75 -17.49 -12.32
N ILE A 122 -9.03 -17.18 -11.04
CA ILE A 122 -8.79 -18.09 -9.92
C ILE A 122 -10.10 -18.43 -9.20
N ARG A 123 -10.14 -19.61 -8.56
CA ARG A 123 -11.08 -19.86 -7.46
C ARG A 123 -10.45 -19.32 -6.17
N TYR A 124 -11.22 -18.63 -5.36
CA TYR A 124 -10.83 -18.11 -4.06
C TYR A 124 -11.78 -18.62 -2.99
N THR A 125 -11.21 -19.13 -1.90
CA THR A 125 -11.98 -19.50 -0.72
C THR A 125 -12.02 -18.32 0.24
N VAL A 126 -13.22 -17.84 0.52
CA VAL A 126 -13.49 -16.69 1.40
C VAL A 126 -12.96 -16.95 2.81
N LEU A 127 -12.23 -15.98 3.36
CA LEU A 127 -11.64 -16.03 4.69
C LEU A 127 -12.48 -15.26 5.72
N PRO A 128 -12.35 -15.57 7.03
CA PRO A 128 -12.93 -14.75 8.09
C PRO A 128 -12.51 -13.27 7.98
N GLY A 129 -13.49 -12.36 7.98
CA GLY A 129 -13.26 -10.92 7.89
C GLY A 129 -13.07 -10.37 6.48
N ASP A 130 -13.17 -11.23 5.46
CA ASP A 130 -13.21 -10.81 4.07
C ASP A 130 -14.48 -10.01 3.76
N THR A 131 -14.32 -9.07 2.84
CA THR A 131 -15.41 -8.40 2.13
C THR A 131 -15.08 -8.47 0.65
N ILE A 132 -16.07 -8.35 -0.25
CA ILE A 132 -15.78 -8.26 -1.70
C ILE A 132 -14.73 -7.18 -1.97
N TYR A 133 -14.81 -6.05 -1.26
CA TYR A 133 -13.86 -4.96 -1.39
C TYR A 133 -12.42 -5.36 -1.03
N LYS A 134 -12.22 -5.95 0.16
CA LYS A 134 -10.88 -6.41 0.60
C LYS A 134 -10.30 -7.44 -0.35
N ILE A 135 -11.14 -8.35 -0.85
CA ILE A 135 -10.75 -9.36 -1.83
C ILE A 135 -10.37 -8.69 -3.16
N ALA A 136 -11.19 -7.76 -3.65
CA ALA A 136 -10.91 -7.02 -4.89
C ALA A 136 -9.57 -6.28 -4.82
N ALA A 137 -9.35 -5.52 -3.74
CA ALA A 137 -8.10 -4.83 -3.49
C ALA A 137 -6.90 -5.81 -3.45
N ARG A 138 -7.05 -6.93 -2.72
CA ARG A 138 -6.01 -7.96 -2.60
C ARG A 138 -5.57 -8.54 -3.94
N PHE A 139 -6.49 -8.73 -4.87
CA PHE A 139 -6.21 -9.36 -6.17
C PHE A 139 -6.09 -8.35 -7.31
N GLY A 140 -5.98 -7.05 -7.00
CA GLY A 140 -5.84 -6.00 -8.02
C GLY A 140 -7.00 -5.96 -9.01
N THR A 141 -8.21 -6.32 -8.57
CA THR A 141 -9.43 -6.33 -9.36
C THR A 141 -10.48 -5.40 -8.74
N THR A 142 -11.69 -5.33 -9.32
CA THR A 142 -12.78 -4.51 -8.78
C THR A 142 -13.84 -5.37 -8.11
N SER A 143 -14.53 -4.82 -7.11
CA SER A 143 -15.70 -5.47 -6.50
C SER A 143 -16.72 -5.89 -7.55
N GLN A 144 -16.94 -5.04 -8.56
CA GLN A 144 -17.84 -5.32 -9.67
C GLN A 144 -17.35 -6.48 -10.55
N SER A 145 -16.03 -6.59 -10.78
CA SER A 145 -15.46 -7.70 -11.54
C SER A 145 -15.68 -9.04 -10.81
N ILE A 146 -15.49 -9.07 -9.49
CA ILE A 146 -15.81 -10.23 -8.65
C ILE A 146 -17.30 -10.56 -8.71
N LEU A 147 -18.18 -9.58 -8.58
CA LEU A 147 -19.63 -9.79 -8.67
C LEU A 147 -20.06 -10.33 -10.03
N ASN A 148 -19.53 -9.77 -11.12
CA ASN A 148 -19.80 -10.23 -12.48
C ASN A 148 -19.30 -11.66 -12.72
N ALA A 149 -18.17 -12.04 -12.11
CA ALA A 149 -17.62 -13.39 -12.17
C ALA A 149 -18.38 -14.40 -11.29
N ASN A 150 -19.29 -13.95 -10.43
CA ASN A 150 -20.11 -14.78 -9.55
C ASN A 150 -21.60 -14.37 -9.60
N PRO A 151 -22.32 -14.72 -10.68
CA PRO A 151 -23.73 -14.36 -10.80
C PRO A 151 -24.56 -14.83 -9.59
N GLY A 152 -25.30 -13.89 -8.98
CA GLY A 152 -26.13 -14.14 -7.79
C GLY A 152 -25.39 -14.04 -6.45
N LEU A 153 -24.10 -13.69 -6.44
CA LEU A 153 -23.38 -13.34 -5.22
C LEU A 153 -23.80 -11.94 -4.75
N GLU A 154 -24.33 -11.85 -3.53
CA GLU A 154 -24.61 -10.56 -2.88
C GLU A 154 -23.40 -10.13 -2.01
N PRO A 155 -22.94 -8.86 -2.05
CA PRO A 155 -21.77 -8.40 -1.32
C PRO A 155 -21.78 -8.65 0.19
N SER A 156 -22.97 -8.60 0.80
CA SER A 156 -23.19 -8.83 2.23
C SER A 156 -23.30 -10.30 2.61
N SER A 157 -23.34 -11.21 1.64
CA SER A 157 -23.58 -12.65 1.85
C SER A 157 -22.30 -13.49 1.87
N LEU A 158 -21.12 -12.86 1.88
CA LEU A 158 -19.86 -13.59 2.01
C LEU A 158 -19.75 -14.27 3.37
N VAL A 159 -19.52 -15.58 3.33
CA VAL A 159 -19.25 -16.39 4.52
C VAL A 159 -17.93 -17.14 4.36
N PRO A 160 -17.16 -17.30 5.45
CA PRO A 160 -15.91 -18.06 5.42
C PRO A 160 -16.13 -19.48 4.86
N GLY A 161 -15.23 -19.91 3.97
CA GLY A 161 -15.30 -21.19 3.29
C GLY A 161 -16.11 -21.20 1.99
N MET A 162 -16.86 -20.12 1.67
CA MET A 162 -17.48 -19.96 0.36
C MET A 162 -16.40 -19.91 -0.73
N VAL A 163 -16.61 -20.58 -1.86
CA VAL A 163 -15.70 -20.51 -3.01
C VAL A 163 -16.28 -19.56 -4.04
N ILE A 164 -15.55 -18.52 -4.39
CA ILE A 164 -15.91 -17.54 -5.41
C ILE A 164 -14.86 -17.52 -6.53
N THR A 165 -15.27 -17.09 -7.71
CA THR A 165 -14.38 -16.83 -8.85
C THR A 165 -13.82 -15.41 -8.74
N ILE A 166 -12.52 -15.25 -8.90
CA ILE A 166 -11.89 -13.93 -9.00
C ILE A 166 -11.26 -13.82 -10.37
N THR A 167 -11.70 -12.81 -11.11
CA THR A 167 -11.07 -12.34 -12.34
C THR A 167 -9.98 -11.36 -11.96
N ILE A 168 -8.74 -11.77 -12.13
CA ILE A 168 -7.57 -10.91 -12.06
C ILE A 168 -7.48 -10.24 -13.44
N PRO A 169 -7.66 -8.92 -13.55
CA PRO A 169 -7.58 -8.27 -14.84
C PRO A 169 -6.19 -8.51 -15.43
N GLU A 170 -6.16 -8.85 -16.72
CA GLU A 170 -4.90 -9.06 -17.47
C GLU A 170 -4.03 -7.80 -17.43
N ASN A 171 -4.66 -6.63 -17.23
CA ASN A 171 -4.05 -5.33 -17.08
C ASN A 171 -4.73 -4.53 -15.96
N ALA A 172 -3.95 -4.11 -14.96
CA ALA A 172 -4.41 -3.22 -13.91
C ALA A 172 -4.78 -1.84 -14.46
N VAL A 173 -5.72 -1.14 -13.81
CA VAL A 173 -6.24 0.16 -14.24
C VAL A 173 -6.02 1.23 -13.18
N ALA A 174 -5.87 2.47 -13.63
CA ALA A 174 -5.84 3.64 -12.75
C ALA A 174 -7.25 4.20 -12.55
N ILE A 175 -7.57 4.61 -11.32
CA ILE A 175 -8.86 5.21 -10.96
C ILE A 175 -8.72 6.74 -11.00
N TYR A 176 -9.49 7.38 -11.88
CA TYR A 176 -9.53 8.84 -12.00
C TYR A 176 -10.66 9.46 -11.18
N LYS A 177 -11.79 8.76 -11.09
CA LYS A 177 -13.05 9.22 -10.52
C LYS A 177 -13.64 8.14 -9.63
N GLY A 178 -14.27 8.55 -8.54
CA GLY A 178 -15.05 7.69 -7.67
C GLY A 178 -16.47 7.45 -8.19
N ASN A 179 -17.38 7.15 -7.27
CA ASN A 179 -18.75 6.78 -7.59
C ASN A 179 -19.54 7.99 -8.13
N PRO A 180 -20.00 7.96 -9.41
CA PRO A 180 -20.74 9.08 -10.00
C PRO A 180 -22.16 9.25 -9.42
N ASP A 181 -22.68 8.25 -8.72
CA ASP A 181 -24.02 8.30 -8.11
C ASP A 181 -23.99 8.88 -6.69
N ARG A 182 -22.80 9.08 -6.12
CA ARG A 182 -22.62 9.69 -4.80
C ARG A 182 -22.06 11.09 -4.95
N ARG A 183 -22.80 12.06 -4.44
CA ARG A 183 -22.43 13.49 -4.46
C ARG A 183 -21.38 13.80 -3.38
N MET A 184 -20.23 13.16 -3.53
CA MET A 184 -19.12 13.17 -2.59
C MET A 184 -17.83 13.44 -3.37
N VAL A 185 -16.93 14.23 -2.78
CA VAL A 185 -15.62 14.56 -3.36
C VAL A 185 -14.50 14.21 -2.40
N SER A 186 -13.31 13.91 -2.94
CA SER A 186 -12.11 13.71 -2.15
C SER A 186 -11.12 14.85 -2.33
N LEU A 187 -10.75 15.49 -1.21
CA LEU A 187 -9.57 16.35 -1.16
C LEU A 187 -8.35 15.44 -0.99
N THR A 188 -7.42 15.53 -1.94
CA THR A 188 -6.18 14.74 -1.89
C THR A 188 -4.97 15.65 -1.93
N PHE A 189 -3.99 15.37 -1.08
CA PHE A 189 -2.79 16.20 -0.92
C PHE A 189 -1.53 15.38 -1.20
N ASP A 190 -0.78 15.77 -2.22
CA ASP A 190 0.53 15.18 -2.50
C ASP A 190 1.59 15.91 -1.63
N ALA A 191 2.41 15.13 -0.92
CA ALA A 191 3.42 15.62 0.00
C ALA A 191 4.83 15.13 -0.41
N THR A 192 5.57 16.03 -1.05
CA THR A 192 6.91 15.75 -1.59
C THR A 192 7.97 16.69 -1.06
N TYR A 193 7.69 17.99 -1.06
CA TYR A 193 8.64 19.02 -0.64
C TYR A 193 7.96 20.06 0.26
N GLY A 194 8.68 20.54 1.27
CA GLY A 194 8.20 21.57 2.20
C GLY A 194 7.14 21.06 3.19
N ASP A 195 6.98 21.81 4.27
CA ASP A 195 6.11 21.42 5.39
C ASP A 195 5.51 22.58 6.19
N ASN A 196 5.77 23.83 5.78
CA ASN A 196 5.57 25.07 6.56
C ASN A 196 4.13 25.36 7.00
N GLN A 197 3.16 24.54 6.62
CA GLN A 197 1.73 24.79 6.85
C GLN A 197 0.90 23.52 7.15
N THR A 198 1.55 22.37 7.44
CA THR A 198 0.81 21.10 7.61
C THR A 198 -0.14 21.12 8.78
N TYR A 199 0.26 21.67 9.93
CA TYR A 199 -0.63 21.76 11.09
C TYR A 199 -1.84 22.68 10.86
N GLU A 200 -1.65 23.80 10.15
CA GLU A 200 -2.74 24.72 9.82
C GLU A 200 -3.72 24.08 8.83
N LEU A 201 -3.18 23.33 7.84
CA LEU A 201 -4.00 22.53 6.92
C LEU A 201 -4.86 21.51 7.70
N LEU A 202 -4.25 20.76 8.62
CA LEU A 202 -4.95 19.79 9.47
C LEU A 202 -6.01 20.47 10.34
N GLU A 203 -5.71 21.64 10.91
CA GLU A 203 -6.67 22.41 11.69
C GLU A 203 -7.90 22.80 10.87
N ILE A 204 -7.74 23.28 9.63
CA ILE A 204 -8.86 23.62 8.74
C ILE A 204 -9.72 22.39 8.45
N LEU A 205 -9.10 21.23 8.16
CA LEU A 205 -9.81 19.98 7.90
C LEU A 205 -10.59 19.51 9.13
N ARG A 206 -9.96 19.55 10.31
CA ARG A 206 -10.56 19.18 11.59
C ARG A 206 -11.75 20.08 11.95
N ASN A 207 -11.60 21.39 11.82
CA ASN A 207 -12.66 22.37 12.11
C ASN A 207 -13.88 22.20 11.17
N ASN A 208 -13.67 21.58 10.01
CA ASN A 208 -14.73 21.26 9.05
C ASN A 208 -15.26 19.83 9.13
N ASN A 209 -14.72 19.02 10.05
CA ASN A 209 -14.98 17.58 10.19
C ASN A 209 -14.75 16.78 8.89
N ILE A 210 -13.66 17.07 8.19
CA ILE A 210 -13.31 16.44 6.91
C ILE A 210 -12.12 15.51 7.10
N LYS A 211 -12.20 14.30 6.54
CA LYS A 211 -11.05 13.43 6.34
C LYS A 211 -10.62 13.47 4.87
N ALA A 212 -9.37 13.88 4.64
CA ALA A 212 -8.71 13.88 3.34
C ALA A 212 -7.82 12.64 3.15
N THR A 213 -7.23 12.53 1.97
CA THR A 213 -6.21 11.51 1.64
C THR A 213 -4.87 12.20 1.37
N PHE A 214 -3.80 11.75 2.00
CA PHE A 214 -2.45 12.29 1.82
C PHE A 214 -1.57 11.27 1.12
N PHE A 215 -1.05 11.60 -0.05
CA PHE A 215 -0.08 10.78 -0.77
C PHE A 215 1.33 11.23 -0.38
N LEU A 216 2.00 10.42 0.43
CA LEU A 216 3.27 10.77 1.07
C LEU A 216 4.44 10.16 0.30
N SER A 217 5.42 10.99 -0.07
CA SER A 217 6.67 10.50 -0.65
C SER A 217 7.66 10.08 0.44
N GLY A 218 8.57 9.17 0.10
CA GLY A 218 9.64 8.71 1.00
C GLY A 218 10.56 9.84 1.48
N ILE A 219 10.96 10.74 0.58
CA ILE A 219 11.77 11.91 0.94
C ILE A 219 11.05 12.84 1.92
N TRP A 220 9.74 13.03 1.77
CA TRP A 220 8.97 13.86 2.69
C TRP A 220 8.84 13.20 4.06
N LEU A 221 8.55 11.89 4.10
CA LEU A 221 8.46 11.10 5.32
C LEU A 221 9.76 11.12 6.15
N ILE A 222 10.93 11.13 5.49
CA ILE A 222 12.23 11.21 6.17
C ILE A 222 12.42 12.57 6.84
N ASN A 223 12.05 13.65 6.17
CA ASN A 223 12.26 15.00 6.69
C ASN A 223 11.20 15.40 7.73
N TYR A 224 9.99 14.87 7.61
CA TYR A 224 8.83 15.31 8.37
C TYR A 224 8.02 14.17 9.02
N PRO A 225 8.67 13.25 9.77
CA PRO A 225 7.99 12.08 10.34
C PRO A 225 6.93 12.45 11.38
N ASP A 226 7.09 13.57 12.12
CA ASP A 226 6.10 14.04 13.08
C ASP A 226 4.81 14.53 12.40
N LEU A 227 4.92 15.15 11.22
CA LEU A 227 3.76 15.60 10.46
C LEU A 227 3.01 14.42 9.87
N ALA A 228 3.72 13.41 9.37
CA ALA A 228 3.10 12.15 8.95
C ALA A 228 2.34 11.46 10.11
N ARG A 229 2.93 11.43 11.32
CA ARG A 229 2.25 10.96 12.53
C ARG A 229 0.99 11.77 12.84
N ALA A 230 1.05 13.10 12.74
CA ALA A 230 -0.09 13.97 12.99
C ALA A 230 -1.23 13.72 11.99
N ILE A 231 -0.92 13.63 10.69
CA ILE A 231 -1.87 13.28 9.64
C ILE A 231 -2.59 11.96 9.97
N ALA A 232 -1.83 10.93 10.34
CA ALA A 232 -2.38 9.62 10.68
C ALA A 232 -3.22 9.65 11.97
N ALA A 233 -2.74 10.34 13.01
CA ALA A 233 -3.41 10.44 14.31
C ALA A 233 -4.74 11.19 14.23
N GLU A 234 -4.87 12.12 13.28
CA GLU A 234 -6.14 12.78 12.97
C GLU A 234 -7.07 11.91 12.11
N GLY A 235 -6.69 10.69 11.74
CA GLY A 235 -7.53 9.74 11.02
C GLY A 235 -7.72 10.05 9.54
N HIS A 236 -6.77 10.77 8.93
CA HIS A 236 -6.71 10.92 7.48
C HIS A 236 -6.20 9.64 6.82
N GLU A 237 -6.62 9.41 5.57
CA GLU A 237 -6.14 8.28 4.79
C GLU A 237 -4.74 8.56 4.24
N ILE A 238 -3.87 7.56 4.22
CA ILE A 238 -2.50 7.68 3.72
C ILE A 238 -2.31 6.80 2.50
N GLY A 239 -1.83 7.42 1.42
CA GLY A 239 -1.37 6.77 0.20
C GLY A 239 0.14 6.92 0.02
N ASN A 240 0.69 6.10 -0.86
CA ASN A 240 2.10 6.08 -1.24
C ASN A 240 2.32 6.95 -2.49
N HIS A 241 3.34 7.82 -2.45
CA HIS A 241 3.67 8.73 -3.55
C HIS A 241 5.12 8.55 -4.06
N SER A 242 5.58 7.31 -4.17
CA SER A 242 6.97 6.94 -4.50
C SER A 242 7.97 7.39 -3.43
N PHE A 243 9.26 7.10 -3.61
CA PHE A 243 10.30 7.45 -2.63
C PHE A 243 10.91 8.82 -2.94
N THR A 244 11.41 9.03 -4.16
CA THR A 244 12.14 10.24 -4.57
C THR A 244 11.37 11.15 -5.53
N HIS A 245 10.09 10.87 -5.81
CA HIS A 245 9.30 11.59 -6.80
C HIS A 245 9.90 11.59 -8.23
N PRO A 246 10.28 10.41 -8.80
CA PRO A 246 10.86 10.33 -10.13
C PRO A 246 9.80 10.35 -11.25
N HIS A 247 10.22 10.62 -12.48
CA HIS A 247 9.46 10.24 -13.67
C HIS A 247 9.45 8.71 -13.81
N MET A 248 8.41 8.07 -13.26
CA MET A 248 8.32 6.60 -13.13
C MET A 248 8.56 5.82 -14.43
N PRO A 249 8.08 6.27 -15.62
CA PRO A 249 8.34 5.56 -16.89
C PRO A 249 9.81 5.52 -17.32
N LEU A 250 10.68 6.34 -16.74
CA LEU A 250 12.11 6.37 -17.03
C LEU A 250 12.90 5.37 -16.19
N LEU A 251 12.24 4.70 -15.24
CA LEU A 251 12.85 3.74 -14.34
C LEU A 251 12.69 2.31 -14.85
N THR A 252 13.62 1.44 -14.45
CA THR A 252 13.45 -0.01 -14.56
C THR A 252 12.35 -0.49 -13.60
N MET A 253 11.79 -1.67 -13.87
CA MET A 253 10.72 -2.23 -13.02
C MET A 253 11.18 -2.52 -11.58
N GLU A 254 12.47 -2.83 -11.39
CA GLU A 254 13.06 -2.99 -10.07
C GLU A 254 13.13 -1.66 -9.31
N GLU A 255 13.55 -0.59 -9.99
CA GLU A 255 13.55 0.75 -9.41
C GLU A 255 12.14 1.23 -9.07
N VAL A 256 11.16 0.99 -9.95
CA VAL A 256 9.72 1.23 -9.66
C VAL A 256 9.30 0.51 -8.39
N ARG A 257 9.60 -0.80 -8.26
CA ARG A 257 9.30 -1.57 -7.06
C ARG A 257 9.97 -0.97 -5.82
N ASN A 258 11.23 -0.55 -5.93
CA ASN A 258 11.97 0.05 -4.82
C ASN A 258 11.39 1.40 -4.38
N GLN A 259 10.88 2.21 -5.32
CA GLN A 259 10.16 3.45 -4.99
C GLN A 259 8.91 3.18 -4.15
N ILE A 260 8.19 2.10 -4.44
CA ILE A 260 6.94 1.75 -3.75
C ILE A 260 7.24 1.15 -2.37
N VAL A 261 8.01 0.06 -2.32
CA VAL A 261 8.23 -0.75 -1.11
C VAL A 261 8.96 0.04 -0.02
N ARG A 262 9.91 0.92 -0.38
CA ARG A 262 10.61 1.74 0.62
C ARG A 262 9.71 2.78 1.26
N THR A 263 8.84 3.40 0.46
CA THR A 263 7.87 4.38 0.96
C THR A 263 6.81 3.70 1.81
N GLU A 264 6.33 2.52 1.43
CA GLU A 264 5.43 1.70 2.25
C GLU A 264 6.01 1.43 3.64
N ALA A 265 7.27 0.97 3.69
CA ALA A 265 7.94 0.69 4.95
C ALA A 265 8.07 1.94 5.83
N LEU A 266 8.35 3.11 5.24
CA LEU A 266 8.38 4.38 5.96
C LEU A 266 6.99 4.76 6.49
N ILE A 267 5.95 4.67 5.66
CA ILE A 267 4.57 4.96 6.08
C ILE A 267 4.21 4.07 7.26
N ARG A 268 4.40 2.75 7.16
CA ARG A 268 4.08 1.79 8.21
C ARG A 268 4.83 2.07 9.50
N ASN A 269 6.14 2.33 9.41
CA ASN A 269 6.97 2.58 10.59
C ASN A 269 6.63 3.90 11.29
N ILE A 270 6.34 4.95 10.52
CA ILE A 270 6.09 6.29 11.08
C ILE A 270 4.65 6.43 11.58
N THR A 271 3.69 5.87 10.84
CA THR A 271 2.26 6.16 11.03
C THR A 271 1.46 4.99 11.60
N GLY A 272 2.02 3.77 11.55
CA GLY A 272 1.31 2.54 11.89
C GLY A 272 0.24 2.11 10.88
N GLN A 273 0.08 2.83 9.77
CA GLN A 273 -0.87 2.52 8.70
C GLN A 273 -0.22 1.68 7.60
N ASP A 274 -0.98 0.74 7.03
CA ASP A 274 -0.59 -0.03 5.85
C ASP A 274 -1.25 0.61 4.61
N PRO A 275 -0.52 1.37 3.77
CA PRO A 275 -1.08 2.04 2.61
C PRO A 275 -1.34 1.03 1.48
N TYR A 276 -2.46 1.19 0.78
CA TYR A 276 -2.77 0.42 -0.44
C TYR A 276 -3.18 1.32 -1.61
N LEU A 277 -3.22 2.64 -1.41
CA LEU A 277 -3.41 3.61 -2.48
C LEU A 277 -2.05 4.10 -2.94
N PHE A 278 -1.82 4.17 -4.25
CA PHE A 278 -0.62 4.73 -4.84
C PHE A 278 -0.98 5.82 -5.84
N ARG A 279 -0.28 6.95 -5.78
CA ARG A 279 -0.35 7.98 -6.83
C ARG A 279 1.02 8.13 -7.49
N PRO A 280 1.14 7.93 -8.82
CA PRO A 280 2.40 8.13 -9.50
C PRO A 280 2.77 9.62 -9.53
N PRO A 281 4.03 9.97 -9.23
CA PRO A 281 4.55 11.33 -9.46
C PRO A 281 4.23 11.81 -10.88
N TYR A 282 3.90 13.10 -11.00
CA TYR A 282 3.52 13.74 -12.28
C TYR A 282 2.30 13.14 -12.98
N GLY A 283 1.63 12.14 -12.37
CA GLY A 283 0.58 11.37 -13.03
C GLY A 283 1.09 10.42 -14.11
N GLU A 284 2.39 10.12 -14.13
CA GLU A 284 3.02 9.34 -15.20
C GLU A 284 3.09 7.85 -14.88
N TYR A 285 2.56 7.01 -15.77
CA TYR A 285 2.63 5.56 -15.64
C TYR A 285 2.60 4.86 -17.01
N THR A 286 3.00 3.58 -17.01
CA THR A 286 2.81 2.65 -18.13
C THR A 286 1.97 1.47 -17.65
N GLN A 287 1.47 0.63 -18.58
CA GLN A 287 0.73 -0.57 -18.19
C GLN A 287 1.56 -1.53 -17.32
N ALA A 288 2.87 -1.64 -17.59
CA ALA A 288 3.78 -2.44 -16.78
C ALA A 288 3.88 -1.93 -15.33
N ILE A 289 3.91 -0.59 -15.16
CA ILE A 289 3.90 0.03 -13.83
C ILE A 289 2.58 -0.22 -13.11
N LEU A 290 1.43 -0.10 -13.79
CA LEU A 290 0.12 -0.43 -13.19
C LEU A 290 0.08 -1.90 -12.73
N ASN A 291 0.55 -2.83 -13.55
CA ASN A 291 0.57 -4.25 -13.22
C ASN A 291 1.51 -4.53 -12.03
N GLN A 292 2.65 -3.82 -11.94
CA GLN A 292 3.56 -3.91 -10.81
C GLN A 292 2.99 -3.34 -9.52
N LEU A 293 2.23 -2.25 -9.60
CA LEU A 293 1.52 -1.69 -8.44
C LEU A 293 0.45 -2.67 -7.94
N ALA A 294 -0.36 -3.22 -8.84
CA ALA A 294 -1.37 -4.21 -8.50
C ALA A 294 -0.76 -5.50 -7.91
N SER A 295 0.39 -5.97 -8.42
CA SER A 295 1.07 -7.15 -7.87
C SER A 295 1.63 -6.94 -6.46
N LEU A 296 1.83 -5.67 -6.06
CA LEU A 296 2.20 -5.26 -4.70
C LEU A 296 0.98 -4.92 -3.83
N GLY A 297 -0.25 -5.11 -4.33
CA GLY A 297 -1.48 -4.83 -3.59
C GLY A 297 -1.96 -3.38 -3.64
N TYR A 298 -1.40 -2.55 -4.53
CA TYR A 298 -1.78 -1.15 -4.67
C TYR A 298 -2.89 -0.91 -5.70
N VAL A 299 -3.75 0.05 -5.37
CA VAL A 299 -4.69 0.69 -6.29
C VAL A 299 -4.11 2.03 -6.75
N THR A 300 -3.96 2.21 -8.06
CA THR A 300 -3.44 3.45 -8.64
C THR A 300 -4.53 4.51 -8.68
N ILE A 301 -4.28 5.67 -8.05
CA ILE A 301 -5.22 6.79 -7.92
C ILE A 301 -4.69 8.01 -8.66
N MET A 302 -5.52 8.53 -9.56
CA MET A 302 -5.30 9.75 -10.32
C MET A 302 -6.23 10.85 -9.76
N TRP A 303 -6.70 11.75 -10.62
CA TRP A 303 -7.61 12.83 -10.26
C TRP A 303 -8.46 13.22 -11.46
N THR A 304 -9.66 13.75 -11.20
CA THR A 304 -10.48 14.43 -12.23
C THR A 304 -10.22 15.93 -12.26
N ILE A 305 -9.78 16.52 -11.15
CA ILE A 305 -9.59 17.97 -11.02
C ILE A 305 -8.17 18.26 -10.54
N ASP A 306 -7.38 18.92 -11.39
CA ASP A 306 -6.08 19.48 -11.02
C ASP A 306 -6.24 20.95 -10.61
N SER A 307 -5.87 21.28 -9.38
CA SER A 307 -5.91 22.66 -8.88
C SER A 307 -4.88 23.57 -9.55
N LEU A 308 -3.77 23.01 -10.04
CA LEU A 308 -2.54 23.71 -10.46
C LEU A 308 -1.97 24.62 -9.37
N ASP A 309 -2.20 24.29 -8.11
CA ASP A 309 -1.74 25.08 -6.95
C ASP A 309 -0.22 25.22 -6.86
N TRP A 310 0.53 24.22 -7.34
CA TRP A 310 1.99 24.27 -7.49
C TRP A 310 2.50 25.42 -8.37
N LYS A 311 1.63 26.05 -9.18
CA LYS A 311 1.96 27.26 -9.98
C LYS A 311 1.79 28.57 -9.21
N ASN A 312 1.25 28.52 -7.98
CA ASN A 312 0.82 29.70 -7.20
C ASN A 312 -0.06 30.68 -8.00
N PRO A 313 -1.20 30.24 -8.56
CA PRO A 313 -2.06 31.09 -9.39
C PRO A 313 -2.94 32.07 -8.58
N GLY A 314 -2.83 32.07 -7.25
CA GLY A 314 -3.70 32.79 -6.32
C GLY A 314 -4.86 31.92 -5.80
N ALA A 315 -5.22 32.12 -4.52
CA ALA A 315 -6.25 31.34 -3.82
C ALA A 315 -7.60 31.32 -4.54
N ASP A 316 -8.09 32.47 -5.01
CA ASP A 316 -9.36 32.55 -5.74
C ASP A 316 -9.35 31.77 -7.05
N ALA A 317 -8.21 31.73 -7.75
CA ALA A 317 -8.09 30.97 -8.99
C ALA A 317 -8.15 29.45 -8.72
N ILE A 318 -7.52 28.99 -7.64
CA ILE A 318 -7.60 27.60 -7.17
C ILE A 318 -9.04 27.25 -6.80
N VAL A 319 -9.67 28.05 -5.95
CA VAL A 319 -11.05 27.83 -5.48
C VAL A 319 -12.01 27.77 -6.67
N ASN A 320 -11.96 28.75 -7.57
CA ASN A 320 -12.84 28.79 -8.75
C ASN A 320 -12.60 27.59 -9.66
N ARG A 321 -11.35 27.19 -9.90
CA ARG A 321 -11.05 26.00 -10.71
C ARG A 321 -11.64 24.75 -10.10
N VAL A 322 -11.47 24.52 -8.80
CA VAL A 322 -12.00 23.33 -8.14
C VAL A 322 -13.53 23.34 -8.12
N VAL A 323 -14.13 24.43 -7.63
CA VAL A 323 -15.58 24.54 -7.42
C VAL A 323 -16.37 24.51 -8.73
N ASN A 324 -15.85 25.10 -9.81
CA ASN A 324 -16.56 25.14 -11.09
C ASN A 324 -16.48 23.82 -11.88
N ASN A 325 -15.53 22.95 -11.56
CA ASN A 325 -15.34 21.65 -12.21
C ASN A 325 -15.74 20.47 -11.30
N ALA A 326 -16.26 20.74 -10.10
CA ALA A 326 -16.68 19.72 -9.15
C ALA A 326 -17.85 18.90 -9.70
N GLU A 327 -17.69 17.57 -9.65
CA GLU A 327 -18.69 16.59 -10.05
C GLU A 327 -18.78 15.46 -9.01
N PRO A 328 -19.91 14.71 -8.93
CA PRO A 328 -20.02 13.52 -8.08
C PRO A 328 -18.86 12.54 -8.31
N GLY A 329 -18.22 12.10 -7.24
CA GLY A 329 -17.06 11.21 -7.29
C GLY A 329 -15.74 11.91 -7.62
N ALA A 330 -15.67 13.25 -7.67
CA ALA A 330 -14.44 13.94 -8.03
C ALA A 330 -13.31 13.67 -7.02
N ILE A 331 -12.12 13.43 -7.55
CA ILE A 331 -10.86 13.34 -6.80
C ILE A 331 -10.06 14.59 -7.16
N ILE A 332 -9.79 15.43 -6.16
CA ILE A 332 -9.19 16.76 -6.33
C ILE A 332 -7.71 16.69 -5.94
N LEU A 333 -6.82 17.01 -6.88
CA LEU A 333 -5.37 17.10 -6.64
C LEU A 333 -4.98 18.48 -6.09
N LEU A 334 -4.39 18.45 -4.90
CA LEU A 334 -3.77 19.59 -4.20
C LEU A 334 -2.39 19.15 -3.70
N HIS A 335 -1.55 20.10 -3.33
CA HIS A 335 -0.27 19.86 -2.69
C HIS A 335 -0.32 20.36 -1.25
N GLN A 336 0.26 19.60 -0.33
CA GLN A 336 0.28 19.95 1.09
C GLN A 336 0.82 21.39 1.28
N SER A 337 1.95 21.70 0.66
CA SER A 337 2.76 22.89 0.95
C SER A 337 2.48 24.07 0.02
N ALA A 338 1.39 24.04 -0.75
CA ALA A 338 0.98 25.14 -1.62
C ALA A 338 0.29 26.27 -0.81
N PRO A 339 0.88 27.48 -0.70
CA PRO A 339 0.34 28.55 0.15
C PRO A 339 -1.06 29.03 -0.26
N ASP A 340 -1.29 29.12 -1.57
CA ASP A 340 -2.58 29.56 -2.11
C ASP A 340 -3.69 28.52 -1.85
N THR A 341 -3.34 27.23 -1.78
CA THR A 341 -4.27 26.17 -1.37
C THR A 341 -4.72 26.38 0.06
N LEU A 342 -3.79 26.63 0.98
CA LEU A 342 -4.12 26.86 2.39
C LEU A 342 -5.06 28.07 2.56
N GLN A 343 -4.71 29.19 1.92
CA GLN A 343 -5.50 30.43 1.95
C GLN A 343 -6.92 30.23 1.38
N GLY A 344 -7.06 29.44 0.31
CA GLY A 344 -8.33 29.19 -0.35
C GLY A 344 -9.17 28.06 0.25
N LEU A 345 -8.59 27.21 1.10
CA LEU A 345 -9.20 25.93 1.49
C LEU A 345 -10.54 26.10 2.22
N HIS A 346 -10.64 27.08 3.13
CA HIS A 346 -11.89 27.34 3.84
C HIS A 346 -13.02 27.71 2.86
N THR A 347 -12.75 28.63 1.94
CA THR A 347 -13.71 29.06 0.90
C THR A 347 -14.07 27.91 -0.04
N MET A 348 -13.09 27.09 -0.43
CA MET A 348 -13.31 25.90 -1.26
C MET A 348 -14.27 24.93 -0.60
N ILE A 349 -14.03 24.57 0.67
CA ILE A 349 -14.87 23.65 1.44
C ILE A 349 -16.29 24.20 1.54
N THR A 350 -16.44 25.47 1.92
CA THR A 350 -17.75 26.11 2.07
C THR A 350 -18.54 26.07 0.76
N ARG A 351 -17.93 26.45 -0.36
CA ARG A 351 -18.63 26.48 -1.66
C ARG A 351 -18.99 25.10 -2.19
N LEU A 352 -18.17 24.09 -1.94
CA LEU A 352 -18.50 22.69 -2.29
C LEU A 352 -19.65 22.16 -1.42
N LYS A 353 -19.68 22.48 -0.12
CA LYS A 353 -20.81 22.15 0.77
C LYS A 353 -22.10 22.86 0.33
N GLU A 354 -22.03 24.14 -0.04
CA GLU A 354 -23.16 24.91 -0.58
C GLU A 354 -23.70 24.30 -1.89
N GLN A 355 -22.81 23.75 -2.72
CA GLN A 355 -23.21 23.00 -3.89
C GLN A 355 -23.83 21.64 -3.53
N GLY A 356 -23.74 21.16 -2.29
CA GLY A 356 -24.33 19.90 -1.82
C GLY A 356 -23.40 18.70 -1.94
N TYR A 357 -22.09 18.90 -1.92
CA TYR A 357 -21.10 17.83 -1.87
C TYR A 357 -20.74 17.44 -0.43
N ASP A 358 -20.74 16.14 -0.17
CA ASP A 358 -20.08 15.53 0.99
C ASP A 358 -18.58 15.36 0.73
N PHE A 359 -17.82 15.14 1.80
CA PHE A 359 -16.38 14.94 1.74
C PHE A 359 -15.98 13.61 2.33
N GLY A 360 -14.97 12.99 1.73
CA GLY A 360 -14.24 11.94 2.43
C GLY A 360 -12.99 11.50 1.71
N THR A 361 -12.40 10.43 2.24
CA THR A 361 -11.16 9.88 1.73
C THR A 361 -11.37 9.23 0.36
N VAL A 362 -10.29 8.94 -0.35
CA VAL A 362 -10.38 8.31 -1.68
C VAL A 362 -11.13 6.99 -1.57
N THR A 363 -10.84 6.19 -0.55
CA THR A 363 -11.53 4.91 -0.31
C THR A 363 -13.04 5.06 -0.13
N GLN A 364 -13.48 6.12 0.53
CA GLN A 364 -14.91 6.39 0.69
C GLN A 364 -15.55 6.87 -0.61
N VAL A 365 -14.84 7.71 -1.37
CA VAL A 365 -15.34 8.30 -2.63
C VAL A 365 -15.41 7.27 -3.76
N ILE A 366 -14.47 6.32 -3.83
CA ILE A 366 -14.48 5.23 -4.82
C ILE A 366 -15.39 4.06 -4.43
N ASN A 367 -16.01 4.11 -3.24
CA ASN A 367 -16.90 3.05 -2.79
C ASN A 367 -18.18 3.01 -3.65
N PRO A 368 -18.50 1.87 -4.30
CA PRO A 368 -19.70 1.78 -5.14
C PRO A 368 -21.02 1.75 -4.34
N LEU A 369 -20.96 1.53 -3.01
CA LEU A 369 -22.14 1.42 -2.13
C LEU A 369 -22.52 2.74 -1.46
#